data_AF-A0A0S7BHH7-F1
#
_entry.id   AF-A0A0S7BHH7-F1
#
_cell.length_a   1.000
_cell.length_b   1.000
_cell.length_c   1.000
_cell.angle_alpha   90.00
_cell.angle_beta   90.00
_cell.angle_gamma   90.00
#
_symmetry.space_group_name_H-M   'P 1'
#
loop_
_entity.id
_entity.type
_entity.pdbx_description
1 polymer ?
#
loop_
_entity_poly.entity_id
_entity_poly.type
_entity_poly.pdbx_seq_one_letter_code
_entity_poly.pdbx_strand_id
1 'polypeptide(L)'
;MNKNQRLITLRMHKLGVLLYDARLATRRSIEECAEAIGVSPETFKSFEAGVTAPSLPQLEALAFFLDVPIEHFWGNEALSESAANETVNDANRLSQIRNRIIGTRLKLLRTERNFSLEEFSKESSVPIERLSAFEEGRGSLSLPELEVVSLILDIRLESFLDEHGVIGAWRSQQITVQKFMELSERQQQFILQPVNRPYLELAMRLSELSVEKLRGIAEGLLEITY
;
A
#
# COMPACT_ATOMS: atom_id res chain seq x y z
N MET A 1 31.91 -7.88 -34.18
CA MET A 1 30.62 -7.66 -33.51
C MET A 1 30.07 -6.32 -33.94
N ASN A 2 28.93 -6.29 -34.65
CA ASN A 2 28.29 -5.06 -35.13
C ASN A 2 27.68 -4.28 -33.94
N LYS A 3 27.50 -2.95 -34.08
CA LYS A 3 26.87 -2.06 -33.08
C LYS A 3 25.59 -2.65 -32.49
N ASN A 4 24.71 -3.23 -33.32
CA ASN A 4 23.46 -3.83 -32.85
C ASN A 4 23.69 -5.06 -31.98
N GLN A 5 24.67 -5.91 -32.31
CA GLN A 5 25.03 -7.07 -31.48
C GLN A 5 25.56 -6.62 -30.10
N ARG A 6 26.36 -5.54 -30.05
CA ARG A 6 26.82 -4.95 -28.78
C ARG A 6 25.68 -4.43 -27.93
N LEU A 7 24.70 -3.74 -28.55
CA LEU A 7 23.52 -3.24 -27.85
C LEU A 7 22.67 -4.39 -27.29
N ILE A 8 22.49 -5.47 -28.06
CA ILE A 8 21.76 -6.67 -27.61
C ILE A 8 22.46 -7.29 -26.40
N THR A 9 23.78 -7.54 -26.46
CA THR A 9 24.52 -8.12 -25.33
C THR A 9 24.46 -7.26 -24.06
N LEU A 10 24.65 -5.94 -24.19
CA LEU A 10 24.51 -5.02 -23.05
C LEU A 10 23.10 -5.08 -22.45
N ARG A 11 22.07 -5.16 -23.30
CA ARG A 11 20.69 -5.25 -22.84
C ARG A 11 20.38 -6.59 -22.15
N MET A 12 20.92 -7.70 -22.66
CA MET A 12 20.75 -9.02 -22.03
C MET A 12 21.36 -9.07 -20.63
N HIS A 13 22.56 -8.53 -20.44
CA HIS A 13 23.15 -8.43 -19.09
C HIS A 13 22.30 -7.59 -18.14
N LYS A 14 21.84 -6.43 -18.61
CA LYS A 14 20.98 -5.57 -17.80
C LYS A 14 19.66 -6.26 -17.44
N LEU A 15 19.03 -6.95 -18.40
CA LEU A 15 17.82 -7.73 -18.14
C LEU A 15 18.09 -8.84 -17.12
N GLY A 16 19.20 -9.56 -17.25
CA GLY A 16 19.59 -10.62 -16.30
C GLY A 16 19.73 -10.10 -14.87
N VAL A 17 20.33 -8.92 -14.68
CA VAL A 17 20.41 -8.25 -13.37
C VAL A 17 19.02 -7.93 -12.81
N LEU A 18 18.11 -7.40 -13.64
CA LEU A 18 16.74 -7.10 -13.21
C LEU A 18 15.94 -8.38 -12.87
N LEU A 19 16.13 -9.47 -13.62
CA LEU A 19 15.53 -10.77 -13.32
C LEU A 19 16.01 -11.31 -11.97
N TYR A 20 17.32 -11.27 -11.74
CA TYR A 20 17.94 -11.71 -10.49
C TYR A 20 17.42 -10.90 -9.30
N ASP A 21 17.39 -9.58 -9.44
CA ASP A 21 16.91 -8.67 -8.42
C ASP A 21 15.42 -8.90 -8.10
N ALA A 22 14.56 -8.98 -9.12
CA ALA A 22 13.14 -9.25 -8.95
C ALA A 22 12.87 -10.59 -8.26
N ARG A 23 13.62 -11.64 -8.62
CA ARG A 23 13.52 -12.94 -7.94
C ARG A 23 13.90 -12.85 -6.46
N LEU A 24 14.99 -12.15 -6.12
CA LEU A 24 15.41 -11.99 -4.73
C LEU A 24 14.45 -11.12 -3.93
N ALA A 25 13.97 -10.02 -4.50
CA ALA A 25 13.01 -9.12 -3.86
C ALA A 25 11.71 -9.85 -3.48
N THR A 26 11.27 -10.77 -4.34
CA THR A 26 10.07 -11.60 -4.15
C THR A 26 10.36 -12.92 -3.43
N ARG A 27 11.61 -13.16 -3.03
CA ARG A 27 12.09 -14.34 -2.28
C ARG A 27 11.79 -15.68 -2.96
N ARG A 28 11.85 -15.72 -4.29
CA ARG A 28 11.63 -16.94 -5.08
C ARG A 28 12.92 -17.71 -5.37
N SER A 29 12.82 -19.02 -5.47
CA SER A 29 13.92 -19.88 -5.91
C SER A 29 14.08 -19.87 -7.43
N ILE A 30 15.23 -20.34 -7.92
CA ILE A 30 15.47 -20.46 -9.36
C ILE A 30 14.54 -21.52 -9.95
N GLU A 31 14.32 -22.59 -9.21
CA GLU A 31 13.49 -23.73 -9.59
C GLU A 31 12.03 -23.30 -9.75
N GLU A 32 11.50 -22.52 -8.81
CA GLU A 32 10.15 -21.95 -8.87
C GLU A 32 9.97 -21.05 -10.11
N CYS A 33 10.93 -20.15 -10.37
CA CYS A 33 10.85 -19.25 -11.52
C CYS A 33 11.00 -19.98 -12.86
N ALA A 34 11.84 -21.01 -12.93
CA ALA A 34 12.03 -21.81 -14.12
C ALA A 34 10.75 -22.60 -14.46
N GLU A 35 10.14 -23.22 -13.45
CA GLU A 35 8.87 -23.93 -13.57
C GLU A 35 7.74 -22.99 -14.03
N ALA A 36 7.63 -21.81 -13.42
CA ALA A 36 6.60 -20.83 -13.72
C ALA A 36 6.56 -20.38 -15.20
N ILE A 37 7.70 -20.43 -15.89
CA ILE A 37 7.81 -20.02 -17.31
C ILE A 37 8.10 -21.19 -18.25
N GLY A 38 8.06 -22.43 -17.75
CA GLY A 38 8.23 -23.65 -18.53
C GLY A 38 9.64 -23.85 -19.09
N VAL A 39 10.69 -23.48 -18.35
CA VAL A 39 12.10 -23.70 -18.74
C VAL A 39 12.86 -24.51 -17.70
N SER A 40 14.08 -24.96 -18.02
CA SER A 40 14.94 -25.63 -17.04
C SER A 40 15.62 -24.63 -16.08
N PRO A 41 15.98 -25.03 -14.85
CA PRO A 41 16.73 -24.19 -13.92
C PRO A 41 18.06 -23.65 -14.50
N GLU A 42 18.75 -24.43 -15.34
CA GLU A 42 19.99 -24.02 -16.02
C GLU A 42 19.71 -22.92 -17.04
N THR A 43 18.60 -23.04 -17.77
CA THR A 43 18.16 -22.03 -18.74
C THR A 43 17.84 -20.73 -18.00
N PHE A 44 17.12 -20.81 -16.89
CA PHE A 44 16.83 -19.64 -16.06
C PHE A 44 18.09 -18.98 -15.48
N LYS A 45 19.05 -19.77 -14.97
CA LYS A 45 20.37 -19.26 -14.55
C LYS A 45 21.09 -18.52 -15.68
N SER A 46 20.98 -19.02 -16.92
CA SER A 46 21.57 -18.36 -18.08
C SER A 46 20.91 -17.02 -18.42
N PHE A 47 19.61 -16.86 -18.10
CA PHE A 47 18.91 -15.59 -18.20
C PHE A 47 19.42 -14.58 -17.17
N GLU A 48 19.53 -14.98 -15.90
CA GLU A 48 20.06 -14.10 -14.84
C GLU A 48 21.52 -13.70 -15.10
N ALA A 49 22.32 -14.60 -15.67
CA ALA A 49 23.70 -14.30 -16.07
C ALA A 49 23.80 -13.38 -17.31
N GLY A 50 22.69 -13.14 -18.03
CA GLY A 50 22.65 -12.36 -19.27
C GLY A 50 23.32 -13.03 -20.46
N VAL A 51 23.51 -14.35 -20.40
CA VAL A 51 24.09 -15.17 -21.48
C VAL A 51 23.06 -15.41 -22.58
N THR A 52 21.84 -15.73 -22.16
CA THR A 52 20.66 -15.78 -23.02
C THR A 52 19.57 -14.88 -22.41
N ALA A 53 18.45 -14.71 -23.10
CA ALA A 53 17.35 -13.90 -22.62
C ALA A 53 16.01 -14.64 -22.80
N PRO A 54 15.04 -14.43 -21.90
CA PRO A 54 13.70 -14.96 -22.08
C PRO A 54 13.02 -14.30 -23.30
N SER A 55 12.10 -15.02 -23.92
CA SER A 55 11.14 -14.43 -24.85
C SER A 55 10.16 -13.52 -24.12
N LEU A 56 9.46 -12.64 -24.85
CA LEU A 56 8.45 -11.76 -24.25
C LEU A 56 7.35 -12.55 -23.50
N PRO A 57 6.76 -13.63 -24.04
CA PRO A 57 5.77 -14.42 -23.30
C PRO A 57 6.32 -15.08 -22.02
N GLN A 58 7.59 -15.50 -22.04
CA GLN A 58 8.25 -16.02 -20.84
C GLN A 58 8.48 -14.91 -19.81
N LEU A 59 8.80 -13.69 -20.26
CA LEU A 59 8.96 -12.54 -19.39
C LEU A 59 7.61 -12.08 -18.81
N GLU A 60 6.53 -12.11 -19.59
CA GLU A 60 5.15 -11.85 -19.16
C GLU A 60 4.72 -12.86 -18.09
N ALA A 61 4.93 -14.16 -18.34
CA ALA A 61 4.63 -15.22 -17.38
C ALA A 61 5.44 -15.06 -16.09
N LEU A 62 6.72 -14.69 -16.20
CA LEU A 62 7.55 -14.43 -15.03
C LEU A 62 7.07 -13.22 -14.24
N ALA A 63 6.76 -12.11 -14.92
CA ALA A 63 6.28 -10.89 -14.30
C ALA A 63 4.96 -11.14 -13.54
N PHE A 64 4.05 -11.90 -14.13
CA PHE A 64 2.83 -12.37 -13.50
C PHE A 64 3.11 -13.25 -12.27
N PHE A 65 4.01 -14.23 -12.38
CA PHE A 65 4.36 -15.13 -11.27
C PHE A 65 5.02 -14.39 -10.10
N LEU A 66 5.86 -13.41 -10.39
CA LEU A 66 6.58 -12.60 -9.41
C LEU A 66 5.73 -11.45 -8.85
N ASP A 67 4.53 -11.20 -9.39
CA ASP A 67 3.68 -10.05 -9.06
C ASP A 67 4.42 -8.71 -9.25
N VAL A 68 5.14 -8.58 -10.36
CA VAL A 68 5.91 -7.38 -10.73
C VAL A 68 5.37 -6.82 -12.05
N PRO A 69 5.11 -5.50 -12.15
CA PRO A 69 4.74 -4.88 -13.42
C PRO A 69 5.80 -5.17 -14.48
N ILE A 70 5.39 -5.65 -15.64
CA ILE A 70 6.34 -6.09 -16.65
C ILE A 70 7.28 -4.94 -17.03
N GLU A 71 6.79 -3.70 -17.06
CA GLU A 71 7.52 -2.44 -17.35
C GLU A 71 8.83 -2.31 -16.56
N HIS A 72 8.88 -2.89 -15.35
CA HIS A 72 10.09 -2.96 -14.54
C HIS A 72 11.28 -3.49 -15.33
N PHE A 73 11.08 -4.55 -16.13
CA PHE A 73 12.16 -5.18 -16.88
C PHE A 73 12.68 -4.30 -18.04
N TRP A 74 11.97 -3.24 -18.43
CA TRP A 74 12.44 -2.22 -19.38
C TRP A 74 13.22 -1.07 -18.73
N GLY A 75 13.03 -0.85 -17.44
CA GLY A 75 13.64 0.24 -16.67
C GLY A 75 15.12 0.06 -16.36
N ASN A 76 15.65 0.98 -15.55
CA ASN A 76 17.03 0.96 -15.03
C ASN A 76 17.09 0.72 -13.52
N GLU A 77 15.95 0.66 -12.84
CA GLU A 77 15.85 0.69 -11.39
C GLU A 77 15.66 -0.73 -10.85
N ALA A 78 16.36 -1.06 -9.77
CA ALA A 78 16.21 -2.34 -9.06
C ALA A 78 15.07 -2.26 -8.04
N LEU A 79 14.29 -3.32 -7.88
CA LEU A 79 13.26 -3.44 -6.84
C LEU A 79 13.87 -3.44 -5.44
N SER A 80 15.07 -3.98 -5.27
CA SER A 80 15.78 -3.97 -3.98
C SER A 80 16.10 -2.55 -3.48
N GLU A 81 16.33 -1.57 -4.35
CA GLU A 81 16.52 -0.18 -3.96
C GLU A 81 15.25 0.43 -3.37
N SER A 82 14.07 -0.02 -3.78
CA SER A 82 12.79 0.43 -3.23
C SER A 82 12.41 -0.27 -1.93
N ALA A 83 12.83 -1.53 -1.73
CA ALA A 83 12.47 -2.35 -0.56
C ALA A 83 13.43 -2.21 0.63
N ALA A 84 14.66 -1.71 0.44
CA ALA A 84 15.71 -1.67 1.46
C ALA A 84 15.48 -0.67 2.62
N ASN A 85 14.41 0.12 2.60
CA ASN A 85 14.19 1.19 3.58
C ASN A 85 13.42 0.77 4.85
N GLU A 86 12.98 -0.48 4.98
CA GLU A 86 12.10 -0.89 6.09
C GLU A 86 12.61 -2.17 6.77
N THR A 87 13.68 -2.04 7.57
CA THR A 87 14.25 -3.20 8.25
C THR A 87 13.50 -3.56 9.53
N VAL A 88 13.53 -4.84 9.92
CA VAL A 88 12.88 -5.42 11.12
C VAL A 88 13.20 -4.69 12.43
N ASN A 89 14.31 -3.95 12.49
CA ASN A 89 14.69 -3.15 13.66
C ASN A 89 13.79 -1.91 13.85
N ASP A 90 13.20 -1.42 12.76
CA ASP A 90 12.20 -0.36 12.80
C ASP A 90 10.87 -0.90 13.32
N ALA A 91 10.47 -2.14 12.99
CA ALA A 91 9.18 -2.70 13.39
C ALA A 91 8.97 -2.74 14.91
N ASN A 92 9.97 -3.18 15.69
CA ASN A 92 9.88 -3.20 17.16
C ASN A 92 9.80 -1.79 17.75
N ARG A 93 10.60 -0.85 17.23
CA ARG A 93 10.58 0.55 17.67
C ARG A 93 9.26 1.24 17.32
N LEU A 94 8.77 1.03 16.09
CA LEU A 94 7.49 1.53 15.61
C LEU A 94 6.34 0.99 16.46
N SER A 95 6.33 -0.30 16.77
CA SER A 95 5.34 -0.92 17.65
C SER A 95 5.34 -0.29 19.05
N GLN A 96 6.51 -0.06 19.65
CA GLN A 96 6.62 0.61 20.95
C GLN A 96 6.10 2.06 20.91
N ILE A 97 6.47 2.83 19.89
CA ILE A 97 5.99 4.20 19.69
C ILE A 97 4.46 4.21 19.54
N ARG A 98 3.92 3.29 18.73
CA ARG A 98 2.48 3.15 18.50
C ARG A 98 1.73 2.78 19.77
N ASN A 99 2.22 1.82 20.55
CA ASN A 99 1.62 1.46 21.84
C ASN A 99 1.58 2.64 22.80
N ARG A 100 2.62 3.47 22.83
CA ARG A 100 2.63 4.70 23.64
C ARG A 100 1.59 5.73 23.19
N ILE A 101 1.46 5.96 21.87
CA ILE A 101 0.45 6.87 21.32
C ILE A 101 -0.96 6.38 21.65
N ILE A 102 -1.23 5.10 21.43
CA ILE A 102 -2.53 4.47 21.71
C ILE A 102 -2.85 4.53 23.20
N GLY A 103 -1.92 4.15 24.07
CA GLY A 103 -2.09 4.19 25.51
C GLY A 103 -2.37 5.60 26.04
N THR A 104 -1.63 6.60 25.55
CA THR A 104 -1.87 8.01 25.92
C THR A 104 -3.25 8.47 25.50
N ARG A 105 -3.69 8.08 24.29
CA ARG A 105 -5.04 8.40 23.78
C ARG A 105 -6.14 7.69 24.57
N LEU A 106 -5.91 6.43 24.94
CA LEU A 106 -6.84 5.65 25.78
C LEU A 106 -7.03 6.33 27.13
N LYS A 107 -5.93 6.76 27.76
CA LYS A 107 -5.96 7.53 29.02
C LYS A 107 -6.81 8.79 28.90
N LEU A 108 -6.57 9.58 27.86
CA LEU A 108 -7.33 10.81 27.60
C LEU A 108 -8.83 10.50 27.51
N LEU A 109 -9.22 9.57 26.64
CA LEU A 109 -10.63 9.19 26.43
C LEU A 109 -11.29 8.64 27.68
N ARG A 110 -10.58 7.81 28.45
CA ARG A 110 -11.06 7.30 29.74
C ARG A 110 -11.33 8.45 30.72
N THR A 111 -10.41 9.40 30.82
CA THR A 111 -10.56 10.55 31.72
C THR A 111 -11.65 11.52 31.28
N GLU A 112 -11.80 11.77 29.97
CA GLU A 112 -12.88 12.61 29.42
C GLU A 112 -14.27 12.03 29.73
N ARG A 113 -14.35 10.71 29.88
CA ARG A 113 -15.58 9.99 30.24
C ARG A 113 -15.71 9.70 31.72
N ASN A 114 -14.82 10.25 32.55
CA ASN A 114 -14.83 10.11 34.01
C ASN A 114 -14.77 8.66 34.52
N PHE A 115 -14.21 7.72 33.73
CA PHE A 115 -13.98 6.36 34.21
C PHE A 115 -12.74 6.32 35.11
N SER A 116 -12.87 5.78 36.32
CA SER A 116 -11.71 5.40 37.15
C SER A 116 -10.98 4.19 36.55
N LEU A 117 -9.73 3.94 36.96
CA LEU A 117 -8.99 2.75 36.50
C LEU A 117 -9.63 1.46 37.05
N GLU A 118 -10.20 1.53 38.25
CA GLU A 118 -10.89 0.44 38.93
C GLU A 118 -12.17 0.03 38.19
N GLU A 119 -13.01 1.01 37.83
CA GLU A 119 -14.21 0.76 37.03
C GLU A 119 -13.85 0.24 35.65
N PHE A 120 -12.85 0.86 35.01
CA PHE A 120 -12.44 0.46 33.67
C PHE A 120 -11.84 -0.94 33.62
N SER A 121 -11.07 -1.32 34.64
CA SER A 121 -10.56 -2.68 34.81
C SER A 121 -11.69 -3.70 35.00
N LYS A 122 -12.67 -3.36 35.84
CA LYS A 122 -13.82 -4.24 36.11
C LYS A 122 -14.66 -4.48 34.86
N GLU A 123 -14.92 -3.44 34.08
CA GLU A 123 -15.73 -3.56 32.86
C GLU A 123 -14.97 -4.25 31.71
N SER A 124 -13.68 -3.93 31.54
CA SER A 124 -12.88 -4.52 30.46
C SER A 124 -12.34 -5.92 30.78
N SER A 125 -12.38 -6.35 32.04
CA SER A 125 -11.69 -7.54 32.55
C SER A 125 -10.16 -7.50 32.36
N VAL A 126 -9.58 -6.32 32.10
CA VAL A 126 -8.13 -6.12 32.01
C VAL A 126 -7.61 -5.68 33.39
N PRO A 127 -6.56 -6.31 33.96
CA PRO A 127 -6.02 -5.90 35.25
C PRO A 127 -5.60 -4.42 35.31
N ILE A 128 -5.86 -3.77 36.44
CA ILE A 128 -5.54 -2.35 36.68
C ILE A 128 -4.07 -2.05 36.37
N GLU A 129 -3.15 -2.94 36.76
CA GLU A 129 -1.72 -2.77 36.54
C GLU A 129 -1.37 -2.76 35.05
N ARG A 130 -2.06 -3.58 34.24
CA ARG A 130 -1.85 -3.63 32.78
C ARG A 130 -2.44 -2.41 32.09
N LEU A 131 -3.63 -1.96 32.50
CA LEU A 131 -4.23 -0.73 31.98
C LEU A 131 -3.37 0.49 32.30
N SER A 132 -2.94 0.61 33.56
CA SER A 132 -2.07 1.70 34.02
C SER A 132 -0.74 1.72 33.27
N ALA A 133 -0.06 0.56 33.15
CA ALA A 133 1.18 0.47 32.39
C ALA A 133 0.96 0.90 30.93
N PHE A 134 -0.08 0.39 30.28
CA PHE A 134 -0.36 0.72 28.88
C PHE A 134 -0.66 2.20 28.68
N GLU A 135 -1.46 2.81 29.55
CA GLU A 135 -1.78 4.24 29.53
C GLU A 135 -0.56 5.15 29.72
N GLU A 136 0.47 4.66 30.42
CA GLU A 136 1.77 5.32 30.56
C GLU A 136 2.73 5.04 29.39
N GLY A 137 2.27 4.29 28.39
CA GLY A 137 3.05 3.88 27.23
C GLY A 137 4.03 2.75 27.50
N ARG A 138 3.79 1.96 28.55
CA ARG A 138 4.56 0.78 28.93
C ARG A 138 3.74 -0.48 28.66
N GLY A 139 4.23 -1.35 27.77
CA GLY A 139 3.54 -2.59 27.42
C GLY A 139 2.51 -2.42 26.31
N SER A 140 1.57 -3.37 26.22
CA SER A 140 0.56 -3.43 25.16
C SER A 140 -0.73 -4.08 25.65
N LEU A 141 -1.83 -3.75 24.99
CA LEU A 141 -3.06 -4.53 25.02
C LEU A 141 -3.16 -5.37 23.75
N SER A 142 -3.72 -6.56 23.87
CA SER A 142 -4.11 -7.36 22.72
C SER A 142 -5.26 -6.69 21.95
N LEU A 143 -5.43 -7.05 20.68
CA LEU A 143 -6.51 -6.49 19.87
C LEU A 143 -7.91 -6.70 20.49
N PRO A 144 -8.28 -7.89 21.01
CA PRO A 144 -9.58 -8.08 21.65
C PRO A 144 -9.75 -7.24 22.93
N GLU A 145 -8.68 -7.10 23.74
CA GLU A 145 -8.70 -6.20 24.89
C GLU A 145 -8.93 -4.75 24.44
N LEU A 146 -8.29 -4.32 23.34
CA LEU A 146 -8.44 -2.99 22.76
C LEU A 146 -9.86 -2.77 22.18
N GLU A 147 -10.48 -3.79 21.60
CA GLU A 147 -11.87 -3.76 21.12
C GLU A 147 -12.85 -3.57 22.27
N VAL A 148 -12.69 -4.32 23.36
CA VAL A 148 -13.54 -4.22 24.56
C VAL A 148 -13.44 -2.83 25.18
N VAL A 149 -12.22 -2.31 25.39
CA VAL A 149 -12.06 -0.95 25.96
C VAL A 149 -12.57 0.13 25.01
N SER A 150 -12.49 -0.07 23.69
CA SER A 150 -13.07 0.86 22.71
C SER A 150 -14.59 0.88 22.79
N LEU A 151 -15.21 -0.30 22.95
CA LEU A 151 -16.66 -0.43 23.12
C LEU A 151 -17.16 0.24 24.40
N ILE A 152 -16.48 0.02 25.53
CA ILE A 152 -16.79 0.68 26.83
C ILE A 152 -16.68 2.19 26.68
N LEU A 153 -15.63 2.64 25.99
CA LEU A 153 -15.42 4.04 25.66
C LEU A 153 -16.18 4.48 24.41
N ASP A 154 -17.29 3.83 23.98
CA ASP A 154 -18.13 4.18 22.82
C ASP A 154 -17.35 4.91 21.69
N ILE A 155 -16.23 4.30 21.29
CA ILE A 155 -15.39 4.76 20.20
C ILE A 155 -15.14 3.59 19.26
N ARG A 156 -14.93 3.95 18.00
CA ARG A 156 -14.54 3.00 16.98
C ARG A 156 -13.06 2.67 17.09
N LEU A 157 -12.72 1.39 16.99
CA LEU A 157 -11.34 0.90 17.05
C LEU A 157 -10.46 1.59 16.00
N GLU A 158 -11.04 1.92 14.84
CA GLU A 158 -10.37 2.62 13.74
C GLU A 158 -9.78 3.97 14.16
N SER A 159 -10.30 4.59 15.21
CA SER A 159 -9.75 5.83 15.77
C SER A 159 -8.34 5.67 16.33
N PHE A 160 -7.92 4.45 16.67
CA PHE A 160 -6.57 4.14 17.10
C PHE A 160 -5.62 3.78 15.96
N LEU A 161 -6.06 3.76 14.70
CA LEU A 161 -5.18 3.39 13.59
C LEU A 161 -4.14 4.49 13.34
N ASP A 162 -3.03 4.09 12.72
CA ASP A 162 -2.00 5.04 12.32
C ASP A 162 -2.47 5.83 11.10
N GLU A 163 -2.41 7.16 11.18
CA GLU A 163 -2.81 8.08 10.11
C GLU A 163 -1.61 8.80 9.47
N HIS A 164 -0.46 8.86 10.15
CA HIS A 164 0.67 9.72 9.76
C HIS A 164 2.00 8.99 9.66
N GLY A 165 2.13 7.79 10.23
CA GLY A 165 3.32 6.96 10.05
C GLY A 165 3.35 6.23 8.71
N VAL A 166 4.47 5.58 8.44
CA VAL A 166 4.70 4.79 7.21
C VAL A 166 3.63 3.70 7.02
N ILE A 167 3.19 3.07 8.12
CA ILE A 167 2.13 2.05 8.10
C ILE A 167 0.77 2.68 7.77
N GLY A 168 0.48 3.87 8.33
CA GLY A 168 -0.73 4.62 8.01
C GLY A 168 -0.81 5.06 6.54
N ALA A 169 0.32 5.52 5.99
CA ALA A 169 0.44 5.88 4.58
C ALA A 169 0.23 4.66 3.67
N TRP A 170 0.88 3.54 3.96
CA TRP A 170 0.69 2.27 3.25
C TRP A 170 -0.77 1.81 3.28
N ARG A 171 -1.41 1.81 4.46
CA ARG A 171 -2.83 1.44 4.61
C ARG A 171 -3.72 2.35 3.78
N SER A 172 -3.48 3.67 3.81
CA SER A 172 -4.26 4.65 3.06
C SER A 172 -4.14 4.44 1.55
N GLN A 173 -2.94 4.10 1.08
CA GLN A 173 -2.71 3.73 -0.31
C GLN A 173 -3.50 2.47 -0.70
N GLN A 174 -3.47 1.41 0.11
CA GLN A 174 -4.25 0.18 -0.14
C GLN A 174 -5.75 0.46 -0.23
N ILE A 175 -6.30 1.24 0.69
CA ILE A 175 -7.72 1.64 0.67
C ILE A 175 -8.04 2.45 -0.60
N THR A 176 -7.16 3.35 -1.01
CA THR A 176 -7.34 4.18 -2.21
C THR A 176 -7.37 3.32 -3.47
N VAL A 177 -6.44 2.38 -3.61
CA VAL A 177 -6.39 1.43 -4.72
C VAL A 177 -7.66 0.59 -4.72
N GLN A 178 -8.06 0.03 -3.58
CA GLN A 178 -9.27 -0.78 -3.48
C GLN A 178 -10.53 -0.01 -3.92
N LYS A 179 -10.72 1.22 -3.44
CA LYS A 179 -11.83 2.08 -3.84
C LYS A 179 -11.81 2.43 -5.33
N PHE A 180 -10.62 2.61 -5.90
CA PHE A 180 -10.48 2.83 -7.34
C PHE A 180 -10.89 1.59 -8.13
N MET A 181 -10.51 0.40 -7.67
CA MET A 181 -10.87 -0.87 -8.29
C MET A 181 -12.37 -1.19 -8.19
N GLU A 182 -13.07 -0.63 -7.20
CA GLU A 182 -14.54 -0.73 -7.05
C GLU A 182 -15.32 0.13 -8.07
N LEU A 183 -14.66 1.10 -8.73
CA LEU A 183 -15.29 1.86 -9.81
C LEU A 183 -15.60 0.96 -11.01
N SER A 184 -16.62 1.30 -11.80
CA SER A 184 -16.88 0.60 -13.05
C SER A 184 -15.69 0.73 -14.02
N GLU A 185 -15.50 -0.28 -14.88
CA GLU A 185 -14.42 -0.27 -15.88
C GLU A 185 -14.43 1.03 -16.72
N ARG A 186 -15.62 1.51 -17.11
CA ARG A 186 -15.78 2.77 -17.84
C ARG A 186 -15.25 3.97 -17.06
N GLN A 187 -15.50 4.05 -15.75
CA GLN A 187 -15.00 5.14 -14.91
C GLN A 187 -13.49 5.06 -14.75
N GLN A 188 -12.95 3.85 -14.51
CA GLN A 188 -11.50 3.65 -14.40
C GLN A 188 -10.79 4.09 -15.70
N GLN A 189 -11.26 3.61 -16.86
CA GLN A 189 -10.71 3.99 -18.17
C GLN A 189 -10.81 5.50 -18.43
N PHE A 190 -11.93 6.12 -18.05
CA PHE A 190 -12.10 7.57 -18.19
C PHE A 190 -11.07 8.34 -17.34
N ILE A 191 -10.85 7.93 -16.09
CA ILE A 191 -9.91 8.59 -15.18
C ILE A 191 -8.45 8.42 -15.63
N LEU A 192 -8.09 7.24 -16.13
CA LEU A 192 -6.71 6.92 -16.53
C LEU A 192 -6.24 7.67 -17.78
N GLN A 193 -7.15 8.24 -18.57
CA GLN A 193 -6.81 9.01 -19.76
C GLN A 193 -6.39 10.45 -19.40
N PRO A 194 -5.13 10.87 -19.66
CA PRO A 194 -4.65 12.21 -19.29
C PRO A 194 -5.45 13.34 -19.93
N VAL A 195 -5.99 13.12 -21.13
CA VAL A 195 -6.86 14.07 -21.84
C VAL A 195 -8.14 14.40 -21.07
N ASN A 196 -8.56 13.54 -20.13
CA ASN A 196 -9.78 13.74 -19.36
C ASN A 196 -9.58 14.55 -18.08
N ARG A 197 -8.34 14.92 -17.72
CA ARG A 197 -8.04 15.75 -16.53
C ARG A 197 -8.87 17.04 -16.46
N PRO A 198 -9.07 17.81 -17.56
CA PRO A 198 -9.91 19.01 -17.49
C PRO A 198 -11.37 18.73 -17.09
N TYR A 199 -11.94 17.58 -17.47
CA TYR A 199 -13.29 17.20 -17.05
C TYR A 199 -13.34 16.87 -15.56
N LEU A 200 -12.31 16.19 -15.04
CA LEU A 200 -12.21 15.89 -13.61
C LEU A 200 -12.04 17.18 -12.79
N GLU A 201 -11.17 18.10 -13.23
CA GLU A 201 -11.01 19.41 -12.60
C GLU A 201 -12.31 20.22 -12.61
N LEU A 202 -13.05 20.20 -13.72
CA LEU A 202 -14.36 20.85 -13.79
C LEU A 202 -15.35 20.21 -12.80
N ALA A 203 -15.41 18.89 -12.74
CA ALA A 203 -16.28 18.18 -11.78
C ALA A 203 -15.94 18.53 -10.33
N MET A 204 -14.64 18.61 -10.00
CA MET A 204 -14.17 19.04 -8.67
C MET A 204 -14.63 20.46 -8.36
N ARG A 205 -14.42 21.42 -9.27
CA ARG A 205 -14.87 22.81 -9.07
C ARG A 205 -16.38 22.91 -8.90
N LEU A 206 -17.15 22.15 -9.69
CA LEU A 206 -18.61 22.12 -9.57
C LEU A 206 -19.05 21.56 -8.21
N SER A 207 -18.35 20.55 -7.67
CA SER A 207 -18.67 19.95 -6.37
C SER A 207 -18.50 20.91 -5.18
N GLU A 208 -17.71 21.97 -5.33
CA GLU A 208 -17.47 23.00 -4.31
C GLU A 208 -18.52 24.12 -4.33
N LEU A 209 -19.37 24.19 -5.35
CA LEU A 209 -20.38 25.25 -5.50
C LEU A 209 -21.63 24.97 -4.65
N SER A 210 -22.30 26.05 -4.22
CA SER A 210 -23.62 25.93 -3.59
C SER A 210 -24.67 25.43 -4.60
N VAL A 211 -25.71 24.79 -4.08
CA VAL A 211 -26.80 24.24 -4.90
C VAL A 211 -27.47 25.33 -5.75
N GLU A 212 -27.62 26.57 -5.26
CA GLU A 212 -28.19 27.65 -6.08
C GLU A 212 -27.29 28.03 -7.25
N LYS A 213 -25.97 28.08 -7.06
CA LYS A 213 -25.01 28.38 -8.14
C LYS A 213 -25.02 27.28 -9.20
N LEU A 214 -25.10 26.02 -8.79
CA LEU A 214 -25.21 24.89 -9.72
C LEU A 214 -26.50 24.96 -10.55
N ARG A 215 -27.63 25.29 -9.92
CA ARG A 215 -28.91 25.46 -10.63
C ARG A 215 -28.84 26.60 -11.64
N GLY A 216 -28.27 27.75 -11.27
CA GLY A 216 -28.07 28.87 -12.19
C GLY A 216 -27.19 28.52 -13.40
N ILE A 217 -26.12 27.73 -13.21
CA ILE A 217 -25.31 27.22 -14.33
C ILE A 217 -26.14 26.30 -15.23
N ALA A 218 -26.94 25.39 -14.65
CA ALA A 218 -27.77 24.47 -15.42
C ALA A 218 -28.86 25.20 -16.23
N GLU A 219 -29.51 26.22 -15.65
CA GLU A 219 -30.48 27.08 -16.32
C GLU A 219 -29.82 27.84 -17.48
N GLY A 220 -28.64 28.44 -17.25
CA GLY A 220 -27.89 29.12 -18.31
C GLY A 220 -27.43 28.19 -19.45
N LEU A 221 -27.07 26.94 -19.15
CA LEU A 221 -26.74 25.93 -20.17
C LEU A 221 -27.97 25.49 -20.99
N LEU A 222 -29.14 25.42 -20.36
CA LEU A 222 -30.41 25.14 -21.03
C LEU A 222 -30.80 26.28 -21.97
N GLU A 223 -30.64 27.54 -21.55
CA GLU A 223 -30.98 28.70 -22.38
C GLU A 223 -30.12 28.85 -23.64
N ILE A 224 -28.85 28.40 -23.62
CA ILE A 224 -27.95 28.46 -24.80
C ILE A 224 -28.06 27.24 -25.71
N THR A 225 -28.76 26.18 -25.29
CA THR A 225 -28.92 24.95 -26.08
C THR A 225 -30.27 24.88 -26.80
N TYR A 226 -31.13 25.89 -26.64
CA TYR A 226 -32.40 26.09 -27.35
C TYR A 226 -32.36 27.28 -28.31
#